data_AF-A0A434SLS7-F1
#
_entry.id   AF-A0A434SLS7-F1
#
_cell.length_a   1.000
_cell.length_b   1.000
_cell.length_c   1.000
_cell.angle_alpha   90.00
_cell.angle_beta   90.00
_cell.angle_gamma   90.00
#
_symmetry.space_group_name_H-M   'P 1'
#
loop_
_entity.id
_entity.type
_entity.pdbx_description
1 polymer ?
#
loop_
_entity_poly.entity_id
_entity_poly.type
_entity_poly.pdbx_seq_one_letter_code
_entity_poly.pdbx_strand_id
1 'polypeptide(L)'
;FEIYREAARRAGNDPASLATSLNVHGFVGETTEKAADDFYAPQAEVMNRIGRERGWGPTSRAHFDQARGPNGALFVGDPEQVAEKIVAQHKIFGNDRFLLQMAIGTMPHAKVMKAIELYGTKVAPVVRKETVKAAPAPVA
;
A
#
# COMPACT_ATOMS: atom_id res chain seq x y z
N PHE A 1 -12.57 -6.97 -5.04
CA PHE A 1 -12.22 -8.17 -5.83
C PHE A 1 -13.46 -8.94 -6.33
N GLU A 2 -14.55 -8.26 -6.66
CA GLU A 2 -15.81 -8.94 -6.99
C GLU A 2 -15.74 -9.72 -8.30
N ILE A 3 -15.25 -9.08 -9.38
CA ILE A 3 -15.11 -9.72 -10.70
C ILE A 3 -14.20 -10.97 -10.63
N TYR A 4 -13.11 -10.91 -9.85
CA TYR A 4 -12.23 -12.06 -9.64
C TYR A 4 -12.95 -13.25 -8.98
N ARG A 5 -13.70 -12.99 -7.91
CA ARG A 5 -14.47 -14.01 -7.18
C ARG A 5 -15.62 -14.57 -8.02
N GLU A 6 -16.28 -13.72 -8.81
CA GLU A 6 -17.36 -14.14 -9.71
C GLU A 6 -16.83 -15.02 -10.85
N ALA A 7 -15.67 -14.69 -11.43
CA ALA A 7 -15.03 -15.51 -12.44
C ALA A 7 -14.69 -16.91 -11.88
N ALA A 8 -14.16 -16.98 -10.65
CA ALA A 8 -13.89 -18.24 -9.96
C ALA A 8 -15.16 -19.08 -9.75
N ARG A 9 -16.24 -18.45 -9.27
CA ARG A 9 -17.54 -19.10 -9.07
C ARG A 9 -18.08 -19.69 -10.38
N ARG A 10 -18.00 -18.94 -11.49
CA ARG A 10 -18.42 -19.41 -12.82
C ARG A 10 -17.57 -20.58 -13.33
N ALA A 11 -16.31 -20.63 -12.94
CA ALA A 11 -15.39 -21.71 -13.27
C ALA A 11 -15.48 -22.92 -12.31
N GLY A 12 -16.41 -22.92 -11.34
CA GLY A 12 -16.60 -24.01 -10.38
C GLY A 12 -15.58 -24.05 -9.24
N ASN A 13 -14.82 -22.97 -9.01
CA ASN A 13 -13.88 -22.86 -7.89
C ASN A 13 -14.54 -22.15 -6.71
N ASP A 14 -14.21 -22.55 -5.47
CA ASP A 14 -14.64 -21.84 -4.26
C ASP A 14 -13.92 -20.49 -4.14
N PRO A 15 -14.63 -19.34 -4.21
CA PRO A 15 -14.01 -18.03 -4.08
C PRO A 15 -13.34 -17.78 -2.72
N ALA A 16 -13.75 -18.48 -1.65
CA ALA A 16 -13.16 -18.33 -0.32
C ALA A 16 -11.75 -18.94 -0.22
N SER A 17 -11.40 -19.87 -1.12
CA SER A 17 -10.06 -20.48 -1.19
C SER A 17 -9.01 -19.57 -1.86
N LEU A 18 -9.42 -18.46 -2.47
CA LEU A 18 -8.57 -17.65 -3.31
C LEU A 18 -7.89 -16.51 -2.55
N ALA A 19 -6.56 -16.49 -2.60
CA ALA A 19 -5.78 -15.40 -2.02
C ALA A 19 -5.81 -14.14 -2.89
N THR A 20 -5.82 -12.98 -2.23
CA THR A 20 -5.77 -11.66 -2.87
C THR A 20 -4.71 -10.77 -2.22
N SER A 21 -4.05 -9.93 -3.03
CA SER A 21 -3.01 -9.01 -2.56
C SER A 21 -3.27 -7.59 -3.07
N LEU A 22 -3.01 -6.61 -2.21
CA LEU A 22 -2.83 -5.22 -2.63
C LEU A 22 -1.33 -4.95 -2.73
N ASN A 23 -0.88 -4.49 -3.90
CA ASN A 23 0.51 -4.16 -4.16
C ASN A 23 0.58 -2.69 -4.55
N VAL A 24 1.22 -1.88 -3.71
CA VAL A 24 1.15 -0.42 -3.80
C VAL A 24 2.52 0.21 -3.61
N HIS A 25 2.65 1.46 -4.05
CA HIS A 25 3.82 2.29 -3.75
C HIS A 25 3.57 3.10 -2.47
N GLY A 26 4.64 3.37 -1.73
CA GLY A 26 4.56 4.25 -0.57
C GLY A 26 5.85 4.28 0.24
N PHE A 27 5.83 4.96 1.37
CA PHE A 27 7.00 5.16 2.22
C PHE A 27 6.60 5.48 3.65
N VAL A 28 7.26 4.86 4.62
CA VAL A 28 7.03 5.12 6.05
C VAL A 28 8.17 5.96 6.59
N GLY A 29 7.87 7.19 7.01
CA GLY A 29 8.81 8.09 7.65
C GLY A 29 8.52 8.26 9.15
N GLU A 30 9.37 9.00 9.85
CA GLU A 30 9.17 9.33 11.26
C GLU A 30 8.02 10.32 11.46
N THR A 31 7.82 11.23 10.48
CA THR A 31 6.66 12.11 10.38
C THR A 31 6.10 12.04 8.97
N THR A 32 4.83 12.42 8.81
CA THR A 32 4.16 12.43 7.51
C THR A 32 4.85 13.39 6.52
N GLU A 33 5.28 14.57 6.99
CA GLU A 33 5.97 15.56 6.16
C GLU A 33 7.33 15.04 5.69
N LYS A 34 8.11 14.44 6.60
CA LYS A 34 9.42 13.87 6.26
C LYS A 34 9.28 12.72 5.26
N ALA A 35 8.28 11.86 5.44
CA ALA A 35 7.98 10.78 4.50
C ALA A 35 7.66 11.33 3.10
N ALA A 36 6.84 12.38 3.04
CA ALA A 36 6.43 13.03 1.79
C ALA A 36 7.62 13.67 1.06
N ASP A 37 8.45 14.43 1.77
CA ASP A 37 9.59 15.13 1.18
C ASP A 37 10.69 14.16 0.74
N ASP A 38 10.95 13.10 1.52
CA ASP A 38 11.93 12.08 1.17
C ASP A 38 11.51 11.25 -0.05
N PHE A 39 10.20 10.97 -0.20
CA PHE A 39 9.70 10.08 -1.24
C PHE A 39 9.30 10.79 -2.54
N TYR A 40 8.91 12.07 -2.50
CA TYR A 40 8.37 12.78 -3.66
C TYR A 40 9.34 12.79 -4.83
N ALA A 41 10.58 13.25 -4.64
CA ALA A 41 11.51 13.43 -5.76
C ALA A 41 11.90 12.09 -6.43
N PRO A 42 12.30 11.03 -5.70
CA PRO A 42 12.61 9.73 -6.32
C PRO A 42 11.40 9.09 -6.99
N GLN A 43 10.20 9.21 -6.40
CA GLN A 43 8.97 8.70 -7.00
C GLN A 43 8.63 9.46 -8.29
N ALA A 44 8.68 10.78 -8.26
CA ALA A 44 8.30 11.62 -9.40
C ALA A 44 9.26 11.39 -10.58
N GLU A 45 10.57 11.25 -10.32
CA GLU A 45 11.56 10.93 -11.34
C GLU A 45 11.19 9.62 -12.08
N VAL A 46 10.93 8.55 -11.32
CA VAL A 46 10.58 7.24 -11.88
C VAL A 46 9.22 7.28 -12.59
N MET A 47 8.20 7.88 -11.98
CA MET A 47 6.86 7.95 -12.57
C MET A 47 6.83 8.83 -13.82
N ASN A 48 7.61 9.91 -13.88
CA ASN A 48 7.75 10.75 -15.06
C ASN A 48 8.45 10.00 -16.19
N ARG A 49 9.48 9.21 -15.88
CA ARG A 49 10.14 8.36 -16.89
C ARG A 49 9.19 7.31 -17.44
N ILE A 50 8.51 6.56 -16.58
CA ILE A 50 7.53 5.55 -16.98
C ILE A 50 6.36 6.19 -17.74
N GLY A 51 5.91 7.39 -17.33
CA GLY A 51 4.81 8.10 -17.99
C GLY A 51 5.12 8.52 -19.42
N ARG A 52 6.36 8.96 -19.69
CA ARG A 52 6.82 9.23 -21.06
C ARG A 52 6.77 7.97 -21.94
N GLU A 53 7.04 6.80 -21.37
CA GLU A 53 7.01 5.52 -22.10
C GLU A 53 5.58 4.98 -22.30
N ARG A 54 4.64 5.31 -21.40
CA ARG A 54 3.32 4.68 -21.32
C ARG A 54 2.12 5.61 -21.52
N GLY A 55 2.36 6.88 -21.84
CA GLY A 55 1.34 7.81 -22.34
C GLY A 55 0.61 8.64 -21.29
N TRP A 56 1.19 8.89 -20.11
CA TRP A 56 0.63 9.85 -19.14
C TRP A 56 1.59 11.01 -18.83
N GLY A 57 1.02 12.14 -18.44
CA GLY A 57 1.75 13.37 -18.15
C GLY A 57 2.60 13.31 -16.87
N PRO A 58 3.50 14.29 -16.66
CA PRO A 58 4.36 14.31 -15.48
C PRO A 58 3.56 14.54 -14.18
N THR A 59 4.02 13.91 -13.10
CA THR A 59 3.50 14.09 -11.75
C THR A 59 3.94 15.44 -11.19
N SER A 60 2.97 16.26 -10.75
CA SER A 60 3.22 17.48 -9.98
C SER A 60 3.19 17.22 -8.47
N ARG A 61 3.75 18.12 -7.66
CA ARG A 61 3.68 18.04 -6.19
C ARG A 61 2.24 18.02 -5.69
N ALA A 62 1.36 18.82 -6.29
CA ALA A 62 -0.05 18.83 -5.96
C ALA A 62 -0.73 17.48 -6.24
N HIS A 63 -0.41 16.84 -7.38
CA HIS A 63 -0.93 15.51 -7.69
C HIS A 63 -0.38 14.45 -6.73
N PHE A 64 0.89 14.53 -6.36
CA PHE A 64 1.48 13.66 -5.33
C PHE A 64 0.80 13.83 -3.97
N ASP A 65 0.57 15.07 -3.52
CA ASP A 65 -0.09 15.35 -2.25
C ASP A 65 -1.53 14.82 -2.22
N GLN A 66 -2.26 14.92 -3.34
CA GLN A 66 -3.55 14.26 -3.52
C GLN A 66 -3.42 12.72 -3.47
N ALA A 67 -2.41 12.17 -4.17
CA ALA A 67 -2.20 10.73 -4.27
C ALA A 67 -1.79 10.07 -2.94
N ARG A 68 -1.14 10.79 -2.02
CA ARG A 68 -0.84 10.29 -0.67
C ARG A 68 -1.96 10.53 0.34
N GLY A 69 -2.96 11.35 0.01
CA GLY A 69 -4.12 11.59 0.87
C GLY A 69 -4.92 10.32 1.20
N PRO A 70 -5.92 10.39 2.10
CA PRO A 70 -6.62 9.21 2.63
C PRO A 70 -7.20 8.26 1.57
N ASN A 71 -7.68 8.82 0.45
CA ASN A 71 -8.29 8.08 -0.66
C ASN A 71 -7.37 7.85 -1.85
N GLY A 72 -6.13 8.33 -1.80
CA GLY A 72 -5.17 8.23 -2.89
C GLY A 72 -4.43 6.89 -2.93
N ALA A 73 -3.74 6.59 -4.03
CA ALA A 73 -3.07 5.31 -4.25
C ALA A 73 -1.72 5.14 -3.52
N LEU A 74 -1.10 6.23 -3.03
CA LEU A 74 0.21 6.18 -2.36
C LEU A 74 0.04 6.05 -0.85
N PHE A 75 0.80 5.12 -0.25
CA PHE A 75 0.81 4.89 1.19
C PHE A 75 2.04 5.56 1.80
N VAL A 76 1.99 6.89 1.91
CA VAL A 76 3.12 7.72 2.37
C VAL A 76 2.71 8.50 3.59
N GLY A 77 3.43 8.33 4.69
CA GLY A 77 3.14 9.01 5.95
C GLY A 77 4.01 8.53 7.11
N ASP A 78 3.66 8.96 8.31
CA ASP A 78 4.13 8.35 9.54
C ASP A 78 3.51 6.94 9.76
N PRO A 79 3.97 6.17 10.78
CA PRO A 79 3.47 4.81 10.96
C PRO A 79 1.98 4.71 11.27
N GLU A 80 1.41 5.69 11.96
CA GLU A 80 -0.01 5.68 12.34
C GLU A 80 -0.88 5.89 11.10
N GLN A 81 -0.60 6.95 10.33
CA GLN A 81 -1.32 7.27 9.10
C GLN A 81 -1.25 6.12 8.07
N VAL A 82 -0.08 5.48 7.93
CA VAL A 82 0.07 4.34 7.02
C VAL A 82 -0.72 3.12 7.53
N ALA A 83 -0.67 2.82 8.83
CA ALA A 83 -1.43 1.72 9.41
C ALA A 83 -2.95 1.92 9.26
N GLU A 84 -3.46 3.11 9.58
CA GLU A 84 -4.87 3.47 9.43
C GLU A 84 -5.34 3.29 7.99
N LYS A 85 -4.54 3.75 7.02
CA LYS A 85 -4.87 3.61 5.61
C LYS A 85 -4.88 2.14 5.17
N ILE A 86 -3.95 1.32 5.64
CA ILE A 86 -3.94 -0.13 5.37
C ILE A 86 -5.22 -0.78 5.92
N VAL A 87 -5.58 -0.47 7.18
CA VAL A 87 -6.79 -1.01 7.82
C VAL A 87 -8.05 -0.55 7.09
N ALA A 88 -8.14 0.72 6.70
CA ALA A 88 -9.26 1.25 5.93
C ALA A 88 -9.42 0.52 4.58
N GLN A 89 -8.32 0.29 3.87
CA GLN A 89 -8.35 -0.43 2.59
C GLN A 89 -8.64 -1.92 2.78
N HIS A 90 -8.18 -2.53 3.87
CA HIS A 90 -8.54 -3.90 4.22
C HIS A 90 -10.05 -4.06 4.46
N LYS A 91 -10.71 -3.08 5.10
CA LYS A 91 -12.18 -3.08 5.27
C LYS A 91 -12.94 -3.06 3.94
N ILE A 92 -12.37 -2.43 2.91
CA ILE A 92 -12.97 -2.34 1.57
C ILE A 92 -12.70 -3.62 0.77
N PHE A 93 -11.44 -4.08 0.76
CA PHE A 93 -11.01 -5.13 -0.15
C PHE A 93 -11.04 -6.53 0.46
N GLY A 94 -10.90 -6.66 1.78
CA GLY A 94 -10.73 -7.94 2.47
C GLY A 94 -9.54 -8.75 1.95
N ASN A 95 -8.45 -8.07 1.56
CA ASN A 95 -7.26 -8.69 1.01
C ASN A 95 -6.48 -9.52 2.04
N ASP A 96 -5.85 -10.61 1.60
CA ASP A 96 -5.08 -11.51 2.47
C ASP A 96 -3.63 -11.04 2.64
N ARG A 97 -3.12 -10.28 1.67
CA ARG A 97 -1.76 -9.77 1.64
C ARG A 97 -1.72 -8.30 1.27
N PHE A 98 -0.77 -7.58 1.86
CA PHE A 98 -0.44 -6.20 1.49
C PHE A 98 1.06 -6.11 1.26
N LEU A 99 1.48 -5.60 0.09
CA LEU A 99 2.87 -5.39 -0.28
C LEU A 99 3.11 -3.91 -0.57
N LEU A 100 4.14 -3.36 0.08
CA LEU A 100 4.54 -1.97 -0.04
C LEU A 100 5.89 -1.85 -0.74
N GLN A 101 5.90 -1.24 -1.93
CA GLN A 101 7.13 -0.93 -2.64
C GLN A 101 7.66 0.45 -2.19
N MET A 102 8.70 0.42 -1.35
CA MET A 102 9.35 1.62 -0.80
C MET A 102 10.65 2.01 -1.52
N ALA A 103 11.40 1.02 -2.00
CA ALA A 103 12.64 1.24 -2.73
C ALA A 103 12.32 1.60 -4.19
N ILE A 104 12.22 2.90 -4.48
CA ILE A 104 11.97 3.42 -5.82
C ILE A 104 13.03 4.44 -6.23
N GLY A 105 13.51 4.37 -7.47
CA GLY A 105 14.47 5.33 -8.02
C GLY A 105 15.74 5.43 -7.16
N THR A 106 16.11 6.66 -6.83
CA THR A 106 17.34 7.03 -6.12
C THR A 106 17.17 7.12 -4.59
N MET A 107 16.16 6.44 -4.02
CA MET A 107 15.92 6.44 -2.57
C MET A 107 17.17 6.05 -1.77
N PRO A 108 17.65 6.90 -0.84
CA PRO A 108 18.83 6.58 -0.04
C PRO A 108 18.66 5.30 0.78
N HIS A 109 19.62 4.39 0.69
CA HIS A 109 19.55 3.08 1.33
C HIS A 109 19.25 3.16 2.84
N ALA A 110 19.92 4.06 3.57
CA ALA A 110 19.69 4.25 5.00
C ALA A 110 18.24 4.65 5.32
N LYS A 111 17.60 5.46 4.46
CA LYS A 111 16.19 5.83 4.63
C LYS A 111 15.27 4.64 4.37
N VAL A 112 15.56 3.82 3.36
CA VAL A 112 14.82 2.57 3.11
C VAL A 112 14.94 1.62 4.30
N MET A 113 16.14 1.45 4.87
CA MET A 113 16.34 0.61 6.05
C MET A 113 15.54 1.11 7.26
N LYS A 114 15.53 2.43 7.50
CA LYS A 114 14.71 3.03 8.56
C LYS A 114 13.20 2.84 8.30
N ALA A 115 12.75 3.00 7.06
CA ALA A 115 11.35 2.76 6.70
C ALA A 115 10.93 1.30 6.92
N ILE A 116 11.81 0.33 6.62
CA ILE A 116 11.59 -1.09 6.92
C ILE A 116 11.46 -1.33 8.43
N GLU A 117 12.32 -0.72 9.24
CA GLU A 117 12.25 -0.79 10.71
C GLU A 117 10.90 -0.26 11.21
N LEU A 118 10.49 0.94 10.77
CA LEU A 118 9.21 1.54 11.15
C LEU A 118 8.02 0.70 10.68
N TYR A 119 8.07 0.20 9.45
CA TYR A 119 7.02 -0.65 8.90
C TYR A 119 6.87 -1.95 9.72
N GLY A 120 7.98 -2.60 10.08
CA GLY A 120 7.96 -3.84 10.85
C GLY A 120 7.61 -3.66 12.33
N THR A 121 8.07 -2.58 12.97
CA THR A 121 7.96 -2.39 14.42
C THR A 121 6.78 -1.52 14.86
N LYS A 122 6.24 -0.67 13.97
CA LYS A 122 5.15 0.27 14.28
C LYS A 122 3.90 0.01 13.46
N VAL A 123 4.03 -0.11 12.14
CA VAL A 123 2.87 -0.30 11.24
C VAL A 123 2.28 -1.70 11.38
N ALA A 124 3.11 -2.74 11.19
CA ALA A 124 2.64 -4.12 11.13
C ALA A 124 1.91 -4.59 12.41
N PRO A 125 2.33 -4.26 13.65
CA PRO A 125 1.59 -4.64 14.85
C PRO A 125 0.17 -4.04 14.91
N VAL A 126 0.01 -2.77 14.54
CA VAL A 126 -1.30 -2.11 14.51
C VAL A 126 -2.21 -2.77 13.48
N VAL A 127 -1.72 -2.93 12.25
CA VAL A 127 -2.50 -3.59 11.19
C VAL A 127 -2.91 -5.00 11.61
N ARG A 128 -1.97 -5.81 12.11
CA ARG A 128 -2.26 -7.19 12.54
C ARG A 128 -3.32 -7.24 13.62
N LYS A 129 -3.29 -6.32 14.59
CA LYS A 129 -4.29 -6.22 15.66
C LYS A 129 -5.68 -5.90 15.10
N GLU A 130 -5.77 -4.95 14.18
CA GLU A 130 -7.05 -4.46 13.64
C GLU A 130 -7.62 -5.35 12.53
N THR A 131 -6.82 -6.22 11.92
CA THR A 131 -7.24 -7.11 10.81
C THR A 131 -7.21 -8.60 11.18
N VAL A 132 -7.16 -8.96 12.46
CA VAL A 132 -7.32 -10.37 12.85
C VAL A 132 -8.69 -10.86 12.34
N LYS A 133 -8.69 -11.79 11.38
CA LYS A 133 -9.92 -12.49 10.98
C LYS A 133 -10.43 -13.26 12.21
N ALA A 134 -11.72 -13.14 12.53
CA ALA A 134 -12.34 -14.06 13.47
C ALA A 134 -12.08 -15.49 12.99
N ALA A 135 -11.72 -16.40 13.90
CA ALA A 135 -11.48 -17.78 13.55
C ALA A 135 -12.70 -18.33 12.78
N PRO A 136 -12.50 -19.13 11.71
CA PRO A 136 -13.63 -19.77 11.06
C PRO A 136 -14.39 -20.60 12.10
N ALA A 137 -15.72 -20.48 12.12
CA ALA A 137 -16.56 -21.30 12.97
C ALA A 137 -16.23 -22.78 12.72
N PRO A 138 -16.17 -23.63 13.76
CA PRO A 138 -15.93 -25.04 13.56
C PRO A 138 -16.99 -25.57 12.60
N VAL A 139 -16.53 -26.25 11.54
CA VAL A 139 -17.42 -26.98 10.64
C VAL A 139 -18.06 -28.09 11.48
N ALA A 140 -19.38 -27.99 11.68
CA ALA A 140 -20.18 -28.98 12.39
C ALA A 140 -20.36 -30.26 11.58
#